data_AF-A0A1M7ZAD0-F1
#
_entry.id   AF-A0A1M7ZAD0-F1
#
_cell.length_a   1.000
_cell.length_b   1.000
_cell.length_c   1.000
_cell.angle_alpha   90.00
_cell.angle_beta   90.00
_cell.angle_gamma   90.00
#
_symmetry.space_group_name_H-M   'P 1'
#
loop_
_entity.id
_entity.type
_entity.pdbx_description
1 polymer ?
#
loop_
_entity_poly.entity_id
_entity_poly.type
_entity_poly.pdbx_seq_one_letter_code
_entity_poly.pdbx_strand_id
1 'polypeptide(L)'
;MKKLLAITLFTFSMAFSTFAQESSPMREFNQFLAKNLKYGSELRHERIQGPVTVSLNINEKGELKNQPELVGGNEDLAQEVYLSIEKMEAEGISKFIEPEFFGKEVLVSVEFKLSESNRTGFYVPNTPENENKELEKLNIAIDENPYFAPNYIKRAEFYEHMGKKVQAQLDTEYAELLKEKNISTIVVVGYISNDIQRKLKSE
;
A
#
# COMPACT_ATOMS: atom_id res chain seq x y z
N MET A 1 59.58 49.20 -20.43
CA MET A 1 59.09 48.07 -21.25
C MET A 1 57.94 47.41 -20.50
N LYS A 2 56.80 47.26 -21.19
CA LYS A 2 55.48 46.92 -20.64
C LYS A 2 55.49 45.51 -20.01
N LYS A 3 55.10 45.38 -18.74
CA LYS A 3 54.79 44.07 -18.15
C LYS A 3 53.28 43.88 -18.20
N LEU A 4 52.83 42.99 -19.08
CA LEU A 4 51.45 42.52 -19.13
C LEU A 4 51.17 41.65 -17.89
N LEU A 5 50.23 42.11 -17.06
CA LEU A 5 49.60 41.31 -16.01
C LEU A 5 48.50 40.49 -16.69
N ALA A 6 48.78 39.23 -16.99
CA ALA A 6 47.78 38.27 -17.43
C ALA A 6 47.02 37.79 -16.19
N ILE A 7 45.83 38.37 -15.95
CA ILE A 7 44.85 37.84 -14.99
C ILE A 7 44.03 36.81 -15.75
N THR A 8 44.43 35.54 -15.66
CA THR A 8 43.60 34.44 -16.15
C THR A 8 42.57 34.10 -15.07
N LEU A 9 41.33 34.48 -15.37
CA LEU A 9 40.11 34.27 -14.62
C LEU A 9 39.88 32.76 -14.41
N PHE A 10 39.98 32.27 -13.18
CA PHE A 10 39.59 30.91 -12.81
C PHE A 10 38.07 30.84 -12.72
N THR A 11 37.40 30.49 -13.82
CA THR A 11 35.96 30.19 -13.83
C THR A 11 35.74 28.86 -13.10
N PHE A 12 35.44 28.94 -11.81
CA PHE A 12 34.93 27.81 -11.03
C PHE A 12 33.49 27.55 -11.47
N SER A 13 33.31 26.67 -12.46
CA SER A 13 31.99 26.14 -12.83
C SER A 13 31.49 25.26 -11.70
N MET A 14 30.82 25.85 -10.72
CA MET A 14 30.05 25.12 -9.72
C MET A 14 28.85 24.50 -10.45
N ALA A 15 29.01 23.26 -10.89
CA ALA A 15 27.88 22.46 -11.33
C ALA A 15 26.96 22.27 -10.12
N PHE A 16 25.94 23.11 -10.01
CA PHE A 16 24.80 22.82 -9.16
C PHE A 16 24.08 21.66 -9.82
N SER A 17 24.44 20.43 -9.45
CA SER A 17 23.55 19.29 -9.60
C SER A 17 22.32 19.59 -8.74
N THR A 18 21.27 20.12 -9.36
CA THR A 18 19.94 20.12 -8.75
C THR A 18 19.55 18.65 -8.61
N PHE A 19 19.79 18.08 -7.44
CA PHE A 19 19.15 16.85 -7.05
C PHE A 19 17.66 17.18 -6.96
N ALA A 20 16.91 16.81 -8.00
CA ALA A 20 15.47 16.67 -7.89
C ALA A 20 15.25 15.56 -6.85
N GLN A 21 15.07 15.97 -5.59
CA GLN A 21 14.66 15.07 -4.53
C GLN A 21 13.22 14.66 -4.87
N GLU A 22 13.05 13.48 -5.50
CA GLU A 22 11.75 12.83 -5.63
C GLU A 22 11.21 12.58 -4.21
N SER A 23 10.53 13.57 -3.64
CA SER A 23 9.59 13.30 -2.58
C SER A 23 8.47 12.48 -3.20
N SER A 24 8.30 11.23 -2.75
CA SER A 24 7.09 10.46 -3.04
C SER A 24 5.88 11.38 -2.81
N PRO A 25 4.99 11.56 -3.82
CA PRO A 25 3.89 12.53 -3.76
C PRO A 25 3.04 12.40 -2.50
N MET A 26 2.95 11.19 -1.93
CA MET A 26 2.10 10.90 -0.77
C MET A 26 2.89 10.68 0.52
N ARG A 27 4.11 11.21 0.64
CA ARG A 27 4.99 10.93 1.78
C ARG A 27 4.37 11.31 3.12
N GLU A 28 3.81 12.51 3.23
CA GLU A 28 3.24 13.01 4.50
C GLU A 28 1.96 12.27 4.86
N PHE A 29 1.10 12.00 3.87
CA PHE A 29 -0.07 11.12 4.00
C PHE A 29 0.32 9.74 4.56
N ASN A 30 1.30 9.09 3.93
CA ASN A 30 1.77 7.76 4.31
C ASN A 30 2.39 7.75 5.70
N GLN A 31 3.16 8.78 6.05
CA GLN A 31 3.74 8.93 7.39
C GLN A 31 2.67 9.11 8.46
N PHE A 32 1.63 9.91 8.18
CA PHE A 32 0.53 10.11 9.10
C PHE A 32 -0.21 8.80 9.36
N LEU A 33 -0.57 8.06 8.30
CA LEU A 33 -1.23 6.77 8.43
C LEU A 33 -0.36 5.75 9.17
N ALA A 34 0.93 5.63 8.81
CA ALA A 34 1.85 4.71 9.49
C ALA A 34 1.99 5.00 10.99
N LYS A 35 1.87 6.27 11.40
CA LYS A 35 1.91 6.66 12.82
C LYS A 35 0.61 6.39 13.57
N ASN A 36 -0.53 6.47 12.88
CA ASN A 36 -1.85 6.48 13.51
C ASN A 36 -2.59 5.14 13.42
N LEU A 37 -2.33 4.34 12.39
CA LEU A 37 -2.92 3.02 12.20
C LEU A 37 -2.46 2.06 13.30
N LYS A 38 -3.43 1.40 13.92
CA LYS A 38 -3.23 0.40 14.97
C LYS A 38 -3.93 -0.89 14.60
N TYR A 39 -3.15 -1.95 14.41
CA TYR A 39 -3.75 -3.27 14.41
C TYR A 39 -4.34 -3.54 15.80
N GLY A 40 -5.63 -3.83 15.92
CA GLY A 40 -6.27 -4.17 17.21
C GLY A 40 -5.78 -5.50 17.78
N SER A 41 -5.67 -5.62 19.11
CA SER A 41 -5.25 -6.89 19.75
C SER A 41 -6.27 -8.01 19.59
N GLU A 42 -7.57 -7.68 19.58
CA GLU A 42 -8.67 -8.61 19.36
C GLU A 42 -8.62 -9.20 17.95
N LEU A 43 -8.55 -8.33 16.93
CA LEU A 43 -8.38 -8.75 15.53
C LEU A 43 -7.14 -9.63 15.32
N ARG A 44 -6.01 -9.28 15.98
CA ARG A 44 -4.82 -10.15 15.96
C ARG A 44 -5.04 -11.49 16.64
N HIS A 45 -5.79 -11.53 17.74
CA HIS A 45 -6.08 -12.76 18.48
C HIS A 45 -6.98 -13.70 17.65
N GLU A 46 -7.99 -13.13 17.01
CA GLU A 46 -8.91 -13.83 16.10
C GLU A 46 -8.31 -14.13 14.72
N ARG A 47 -7.08 -13.67 14.47
CA ARG A 47 -6.33 -13.83 13.21
C ARG A 47 -7.01 -13.21 12.00
N ILE A 48 -7.79 -12.16 12.21
CA ILE A 48 -8.40 -11.37 11.15
C ILE A 48 -7.31 -10.54 10.48
N GLN A 49 -6.99 -10.84 9.23
CA GLN A 49 -5.93 -10.21 8.44
C GLN A 49 -6.39 -10.02 6.99
N GLY A 50 -5.67 -9.22 6.22
CA GLY A 50 -5.95 -9.00 4.81
C GLY A 50 -5.94 -7.53 4.40
N PRO A 51 -6.12 -7.25 3.10
CA PRO A 51 -6.20 -5.91 2.57
C PRO A 51 -7.59 -5.31 2.78
N VAL A 52 -7.61 -4.07 3.25
CA VAL A 52 -8.78 -3.20 3.26
C VAL A 52 -8.54 -2.07 2.27
N THR A 53 -9.53 -1.75 1.45
CA THR A 53 -9.49 -0.61 0.54
C THR A 53 -10.69 0.28 0.79
N VAL A 54 -10.42 1.56 1.03
CA VAL A 54 -11.44 2.60 1.22
C VAL A 54 -11.37 3.62 0.10
N SER A 55 -12.52 4.16 -0.29
CA SER A 55 -12.65 5.27 -1.24
C SER A 55 -12.81 6.59 -0.48
N LEU A 56 -12.08 7.62 -0.93
CA LEU A 56 -12.13 8.98 -0.42
C LEU A 56 -12.60 9.90 -1.55
N ASN A 57 -13.64 10.69 -1.30
CA ASN A 57 -14.08 11.72 -2.22
C ASN A 57 -13.49 13.08 -1.83
N ILE A 58 -12.50 13.56 -2.58
CA ILE A 58 -11.78 14.81 -2.30
C ILE A 58 -12.42 15.94 -3.11
N ASN A 59 -12.77 17.04 -2.45
CA ASN A 59 -13.33 18.22 -3.12
C ASN A 59 -12.22 19.09 -3.78
N GLU A 60 -12.61 20.13 -4.50
CA GLU A 60 -11.68 21.06 -5.17
C GLU A 60 -10.74 21.83 -4.22
N LYS A 61 -11.00 21.79 -2.90
CA LYS A 61 -10.18 22.41 -1.85
C LYS A 61 -9.25 21.41 -1.16
N GLY A 62 -9.29 20.14 -1.55
CA GLY A 62 -8.52 19.07 -0.90
C GLY A 62 -9.14 18.54 0.38
N GLU A 63 -10.41 18.81 0.67
CA GLU A 63 -11.11 18.32 1.86
C GLU A 63 -11.97 17.10 1.51
N LEU A 64 -12.33 16.28 2.50
CA LEU A 64 -13.30 15.21 2.32
C LEU A 64 -14.69 15.79 2.04
N LYS A 65 -15.32 15.34 0.95
CA LYS A 65 -16.70 15.71 0.62
C LYS A 65 -17.71 14.94 1.47
N ASN A 66 -17.43 13.66 1.69
CA ASN A 66 -18.26 12.70 2.42
C ASN A 66 -17.35 11.81 3.30
N GLN A 67 -17.96 11.02 4.18
CA GLN A 67 -17.25 9.99 4.93
C GLN A 67 -16.60 8.96 3.98
N PRO A 68 -15.42 8.42 4.34
CA PRO A 68 -14.79 7.33 3.60
C PRO A 68 -15.71 6.11 3.43
N GLU A 69 -15.66 5.46 2.27
CA GLU A 69 -16.49 4.28 1.96
C GLU A 69 -15.62 3.01 1.88
N LEU A 70 -16.07 1.90 2.49
CA LEU A 70 -15.40 0.60 2.32
C LEU A 70 -15.77 0.04 0.96
N VAL A 71 -14.77 -0.13 0.09
CA VAL A 71 -14.98 -0.69 -1.25
C VAL A 71 -14.44 -2.12 -1.38
N GLY A 72 -13.68 -2.60 -0.40
CA GLY A 72 -13.23 -3.99 -0.34
C GLY A 72 -12.48 -4.33 0.95
N GLY A 73 -12.59 -5.59 1.38
CA GLY A 73 -11.96 -6.10 2.60
C GLY A 73 -12.88 -6.21 3.81
N ASN A 74 -12.30 -6.53 4.96
CA ASN A 74 -13.03 -6.79 6.20
C ASN A 74 -13.42 -5.48 6.93
N GLU A 75 -14.68 -5.41 7.40
CA GLU A 75 -15.26 -4.24 8.07
C GLU A 75 -14.57 -3.89 9.40
N ASP A 76 -14.20 -4.89 10.21
CA ASP A 76 -13.55 -4.65 11.50
C ASP A 76 -12.16 -4.04 11.35
N LEU A 77 -11.40 -4.49 10.34
CA LEU A 77 -10.14 -3.87 9.95
C LEU A 77 -10.35 -2.44 9.39
N ALA A 78 -11.45 -2.21 8.67
CA ALA A 78 -11.76 -0.90 8.09
C ALA A 78 -12.04 0.18 9.14
N GLN A 79 -12.58 -0.18 10.30
CA GLN A 79 -12.81 0.76 11.40
C GLN A 79 -11.53 1.50 11.82
N GLU A 80 -10.39 0.79 11.88
CA GLU A 80 -9.12 1.44 12.21
C GLU A 80 -8.65 2.42 11.11
N VAL A 81 -8.90 2.07 9.85
CA VAL A 81 -8.58 2.94 8.70
C VAL A 81 -9.41 4.22 8.78
N TYR A 82 -10.71 4.10 9.07
CA TYR A 82 -11.59 5.26 9.27
C TYR A 82 -11.13 6.14 10.44
N LEU A 83 -10.82 5.57 11.59
CA LEU A 83 -10.33 6.33 12.75
C LEU A 83 -9.01 7.06 12.45
N SER A 84 -8.17 6.49 11.59
CA SER A 84 -6.93 7.15 11.17
C SER A 84 -7.19 8.30 10.19
N ILE A 85 -8.13 8.15 9.26
CA ILE A 85 -8.53 9.21 8.34
C ILE A 85 -9.26 10.34 9.07
N GLU A 86 -10.14 10.03 10.03
CA GLU A 86 -10.84 11.03 10.85
C GLU A 86 -9.86 11.92 11.62
N LYS A 87 -8.80 11.34 12.20
CA LYS A 87 -7.71 12.11 12.82
C LYS A 87 -7.00 13.01 11.82
N MET A 88 -6.79 12.52 10.60
CA MET A 88 -6.15 13.29 9.53
C MET A 88 -7.04 14.47 9.09
N GLU A 89 -8.34 14.23 8.95
CA GLU A 89 -9.35 15.24 8.65
C GLU A 89 -9.38 16.34 9.72
N ALA A 90 -9.35 15.95 11.00
CA ALA A 90 -9.29 16.88 12.12
C ALA A 90 -8.04 17.78 12.11
N GLU A 91 -6.91 17.27 11.57
CA GLU A 91 -5.69 18.06 11.35
C GLU A 91 -5.71 18.88 10.05
N GLY A 92 -6.72 18.69 9.20
CA GLY A 92 -6.84 19.27 7.87
C GLY A 92 -6.19 18.38 6.82
N ILE A 93 -6.98 17.49 6.23
CA ILE A 93 -6.51 16.47 5.27
C ILE A 93 -5.81 17.06 4.03
N SER A 94 -6.18 18.28 3.61
CA SER A 94 -5.55 18.99 2.48
C SER A 94 -4.07 19.30 2.68
N LYS A 95 -3.56 19.21 3.91
CA LYS A 95 -2.12 19.34 4.21
C LYS A 95 -1.33 18.09 3.81
N PHE A 96 -1.99 16.94 3.75
CA PHE A 96 -1.36 15.64 3.51
C PHE A 96 -1.59 15.13 2.09
N ILE A 97 -2.61 15.65 1.39
CA ILE A 97 -2.95 15.26 0.02
C ILE A 97 -2.42 16.31 -0.97
N GLU A 98 -1.76 15.85 -2.02
CA GLU A 98 -1.27 16.69 -3.09
C GLU A 98 -2.41 17.29 -3.94
N PRO A 99 -2.26 18.53 -4.45
CA PRO A 99 -3.29 19.20 -5.24
C PRO A 99 -3.76 18.44 -6.48
N GLU A 100 -2.93 17.55 -7.03
CA GLU A 100 -3.28 16.71 -8.18
C GLU A 100 -4.44 15.75 -7.92
N PHE A 101 -4.79 15.50 -6.65
CA PHE A 101 -5.92 14.66 -6.25
C PHE A 101 -7.18 15.46 -5.88
N PHE A 102 -7.14 16.78 -5.95
CA PHE A 102 -8.31 17.61 -5.63
C PHE A 102 -9.40 17.42 -6.69
N GLY A 103 -10.66 17.40 -6.23
CA GLY A 103 -11.81 17.12 -7.09
C GLY A 103 -11.94 15.66 -7.55
N LYS A 104 -11.11 14.74 -7.03
CA LYS A 104 -11.09 13.33 -7.44
C LYS A 104 -11.60 12.41 -6.34
N GLU A 105 -12.11 11.26 -6.79
CA GLU A 105 -12.26 10.09 -5.95
C GLU A 105 -10.97 9.26 -6.00
N VAL A 106 -10.42 8.95 -4.83
CA VAL A 106 -9.14 8.24 -4.68
C VAL A 106 -9.27 7.04 -3.76
N LEU A 107 -8.40 6.05 -3.95
CA LEU A 107 -8.36 4.85 -3.13
C LEU A 107 -7.22 4.93 -2.11
N VAL A 108 -7.45 4.34 -0.95
CA VAL A 108 -6.41 4.06 0.07
C VAL A 108 -6.51 2.60 0.44
N SER A 109 -5.41 1.87 0.34
CA SER A 109 -5.33 0.46 0.69
C SER A 109 -4.40 0.22 1.88
N VAL A 110 -4.88 -0.55 2.86
CA VAL A 110 -4.13 -0.95 4.05
C VAL A 110 -4.16 -2.47 4.17
N GLU A 111 -2.99 -3.11 4.10
CA GLU A 111 -2.83 -4.56 4.24
C GLU A 111 -2.39 -4.91 5.67
N PHE A 112 -3.27 -5.55 6.42
CA PHE A 112 -2.96 -6.03 7.76
C PHE A 112 -2.39 -7.44 7.69
N LYS A 113 -1.18 -7.63 8.23
CA LYS A 113 -0.48 -8.93 8.23
C LYS A 113 -0.10 -9.33 9.64
N LEU A 114 -0.36 -10.58 9.99
CA LEU A 114 0.23 -11.16 11.19
C LEU A 114 1.65 -11.64 10.89
N SER A 115 2.60 -11.18 11.72
CA SER A 115 3.92 -11.80 11.78
C SER A 115 3.82 -13.06 12.63
N GLU A 116 3.86 -14.21 11.97
CA GLU A 116 4.06 -15.47 12.67
C GLU A 116 5.56 -15.65 12.94
N SER A 117 5.92 -15.90 14.21
CA SER A 117 7.28 -16.25 14.61
C SER A 117 7.74 -17.49 13.84
N ASN A 118 8.58 -17.29 12.82
CA ASN A 118 9.36 -18.26 12.06
C ASN A 118 9.00 -19.73 12.32
N ARG A 119 7.89 -20.19 11.76
CA ARG A 119 7.83 -21.60 11.37
C ARG A 119 8.74 -21.70 10.17
N THR A 120 9.90 -22.34 10.34
CA THR A 120 10.68 -22.88 9.23
C THR A 120 9.79 -23.92 8.53
N GLY A 121 8.88 -23.45 7.68
CA GLY A 121 8.07 -24.29 6.84
C GLY A 121 8.99 -24.99 5.86
N PHE A 122 8.82 -26.30 5.71
CA PHE A 122 9.48 -27.02 4.63
C PHE A 122 9.04 -26.40 3.30
N TYR A 123 10.00 -26.21 2.39
CA TYR A 123 9.69 -25.80 1.02
C TYR A 123 8.73 -26.83 0.42
N VAL A 124 7.51 -26.39 0.11
CA VAL A 124 6.54 -27.21 -0.64
C VAL A 124 6.80 -26.90 -2.12
N PRO A 125 7.18 -27.89 -2.94
CA PRO A 125 7.38 -27.67 -4.36
C PRO A 125 6.08 -27.20 -5.03
N ASN A 126 6.23 -26.36 -6.05
CA ASN A 126 5.13 -25.99 -6.92
C ASN A 126 4.66 -27.25 -7.66
N THR A 127 3.46 -27.71 -7.31
CA THR A 127 2.75 -28.78 -8.01
C THR A 127 1.50 -28.18 -8.65
N PRO A 128 0.96 -28.76 -9.74
CA PRO A 128 -0.27 -28.26 -10.36
C PRO A 128 -1.46 -28.16 -9.37
N GLU A 129 -1.53 -29.06 -8.38
CA GLU A 129 -2.55 -29.02 -7.33
C GLU A 129 -2.37 -27.81 -6.40
N ASN A 130 -1.13 -27.52 -5.99
CA ASN A 130 -0.82 -26.34 -5.18
C ASN A 130 -1.06 -25.04 -5.96
N GLU A 131 -0.70 -24.99 -7.24
CA GLU A 131 -0.92 -23.82 -8.10
C GLU A 131 -2.41 -23.50 -8.28
N ASN A 132 -3.24 -24.53 -8.51
CA ASN A 132 -4.69 -24.34 -8.60
C ASN A 132 -5.31 -23.83 -7.29
N LYS A 133 -4.84 -24.33 -6.15
CA LYS A 133 -5.28 -23.88 -4.82
C LYS A 133 -4.88 -22.44 -4.54
N GLU A 134 -3.66 -22.02 -4.92
CA GLU A 134 -3.23 -20.63 -4.77
C GLU A 134 -4.03 -19.69 -5.71
N LEU A 135 -4.34 -20.12 -6.93
CA LEU A 135 -5.20 -19.37 -7.83
C LEU A 135 -6.63 -19.21 -7.29
N GLU A 136 -7.20 -20.27 -6.70
CA GLU A 136 -8.51 -20.20 -6.05
C GLU A 136 -8.53 -19.20 -4.89
N LYS A 137 -7.50 -19.24 -4.02
CA LYS A 137 -7.34 -18.25 -2.94
C LYS A 137 -7.24 -16.82 -3.48
N LEU A 138 -6.51 -16.61 -4.58
CA LEU A 138 -6.40 -15.30 -5.20
C LEU A 138 -7.74 -14.82 -5.76
N ASN A 139 -8.54 -15.71 -6.35
CA ASN A 139 -9.88 -15.34 -6.81
C ASN A 139 -10.78 -14.92 -5.65
N ILE A 140 -10.80 -15.69 -4.56
CA ILE A 140 -11.55 -15.32 -3.35
C ILE A 140 -11.08 -13.96 -2.82
N ALA A 141 -9.76 -13.75 -2.71
CA ALA A 141 -9.21 -12.48 -2.23
C ALA A 141 -9.53 -11.28 -3.14
N ILE A 142 -9.70 -11.51 -4.45
CA ILE A 142 -10.15 -10.49 -5.41
C ILE A 142 -11.65 -10.24 -5.26
N ASP A 143 -12.45 -11.27 -5.03
CA ASP A 143 -13.89 -11.11 -4.82
C ASP A 143 -14.17 -10.35 -3.50
N GLU A 144 -13.38 -10.61 -2.45
CA GLU A 144 -13.46 -9.91 -1.16
C GLU A 144 -12.94 -8.47 -1.23
N ASN A 145 -11.89 -8.22 -2.01
CA ASN A 145 -11.35 -6.88 -2.23
C ASN A 145 -10.93 -6.69 -3.71
N PRO A 146 -11.86 -6.25 -4.57
CA PRO A 146 -11.60 -6.10 -5.99
C PRO A 146 -10.73 -4.87 -6.32
N TYR A 147 -10.42 -4.04 -5.33
CA TYR A 147 -9.63 -2.82 -5.50
C TYR A 147 -8.18 -2.95 -5.01
N PHE A 148 -7.78 -4.13 -4.52
CA PHE A 148 -6.41 -4.38 -4.08
C PHE A 148 -5.52 -4.88 -5.23
N ALA A 149 -4.87 -3.94 -5.91
CA ALA A 149 -4.00 -4.18 -7.08
C ALA A 149 -2.99 -5.35 -6.92
N PRO A 150 -2.33 -5.55 -5.75
CA PRO A 150 -1.38 -6.65 -5.60
C PRO A 150 -1.95 -8.06 -5.84
N ASN A 151 -3.26 -8.27 -5.66
CA ASN A 151 -3.87 -9.58 -5.94
C ASN A 151 -3.93 -9.86 -7.45
N TYR A 152 -4.22 -8.85 -8.26
CA TYR A 152 -4.22 -8.97 -9.72
C TYR A 152 -2.82 -9.20 -10.28
N ILE A 153 -1.80 -8.52 -9.75
CA ILE A 153 -0.40 -8.75 -10.15
C ILE A 153 -0.01 -10.21 -9.92
N LYS A 154 -0.29 -10.74 -8.72
CA LYS A 154 -0.02 -12.14 -8.40
C LYS A 154 -0.78 -13.08 -9.32
N ARG A 155 -2.06 -12.80 -9.60
CA ARG A 155 -2.87 -13.65 -10.49
C ARG A 155 -2.38 -13.60 -11.94
N ALA A 156 -1.89 -12.44 -12.40
CA ALA A 156 -1.25 -12.29 -13.69
C ALA A 156 -0.01 -13.19 -13.82
N GLU A 157 0.87 -13.22 -12.81
CA GLU A 157 2.05 -14.10 -12.77
C GLU A 157 1.65 -15.59 -12.91
N PHE A 158 0.58 -16.02 -12.23
CA PHE A 158 0.03 -17.37 -12.40
C PHE A 158 -0.47 -17.62 -13.83
N TYR A 159 -1.19 -16.67 -14.42
CA TYR A 159 -1.64 -16.77 -15.80
C TYR A 159 -0.49 -16.82 -16.81
N GLU A 160 0.59 -16.08 -16.59
CA GLU A 160 1.79 -16.15 -17.43
C GLU A 160 2.43 -17.54 -17.37
N HIS A 161 2.60 -18.10 -16.18
CA HIS A 161 3.16 -19.45 -16.00
C HIS A 161 2.30 -20.53 -16.66
N MET A 162 0.98 -20.37 -16.68
CA MET A 162 0.05 -21.26 -17.39
C MET A 162 -0.02 -21.03 -18.91
N GLY A 163 0.71 -20.04 -19.46
CA GLY A 163 0.63 -19.66 -20.87
C GLY A 163 -0.65 -18.90 -21.26
N LYS A 164 -1.45 -18.48 -20.28
CA LYS A 164 -2.71 -17.72 -20.44
C LYS A 164 -2.42 -16.21 -20.58
N LYS A 165 -1.71 -15.84 -21.65
CA LYS A 165 -1.17 -14.47 -21.86
C LYS A 165 -2.23 -13.37 -21.85
N VAL A 166 -3.40 -13.61 -22.43
CA VAL A 166 -4.47 -12.60 -22.48
C VAL A 166 -4.99 -12.29 -21.07
N GLN A 167 -5.22 -13.32 -20.25
CA GLN A 167 -5.67 -13.13 -18.88
C GLN A 167 -4.61 -12.41 -18.03
N ALA A 168 -3.33 -12.77 -18.20
CA ALA A 168 -2.24 -12.08 -17.52
C ALA A 168 -2.16 -10.59 -17.88
N GLN A 169 -2.31 -10.26 -19.17
CA GLN A 169 -2.31 -8.88 -19.62
C GLN A 169 -3.51 -8.11 -19.04
N LEU A 170 -4.71 -8.69 -19.05
CA LEU A 170 -5.90 -8.05 -18.48
C LEU A 170 -5.73 -7.73 -16.98
N ASP A 171 -5.22 -8.69 -16.20
CA ASP A 171 -4.96 -8.48 -14.77
C ASP A 171 -3.87 -7.42 -14.55
N THR A 172 -2.84 -7.39 -15.40
CA THR A 172 -1.77 -6.38 -15.33
C THR A 172 -2.31 -4.98 -15.61
N GLU A 173 -3.07 -4.81 -16.70
CA GLU A 173 -3.68 -3.53 -17.05
C GLU A 173 -4.66 -3.06 -15.96
N TYR A 174 -5.46 -3.97 -15.40
CA TYR A 174 -6.37 -3.64 -14.32
C TYR A 174 -5.63 -3.23 -13.03
N ALA A 175 -4.53 -3.91 -12.69
CA ALA A 175 -3.70 -3.54 -11.55
C ALA A 175 -3.10 -2.13 -11.71
N GLU A 176 -2.66 -1.75 -12.92
CA GLU A 176 -2.16 -0.40 -13.19
C GLU A 176 -3.27 0.66 -13.05
N LEU A 177 -4.48 0.40 -13.58
CA LEU A 177 -5.63 1.29 -13.39
C LEU A 177 -5.97 1.51 -11.91
N LEU A 178 -5.86 0.45 -11.08
CA LEU A 178 -6.06 0.56 -9.64
C LEU A 178 -4.94 1.35 -8.97
N LYS A 179 -3.68 1.17 -9.37
CA LYS A 179 -2.53 1.94 -8.84
C LYS A 179 -2.66 3.42 -9.14
N GLU A 180 -3.09 3.80 -10.34
CA GLU A 180 -3.30 5.21 -10.71
C GLU A 180 -4.37 5.90 -9.83
N LYS A 181 -5.38 5.15 -9.40
CA LYS A 181 -6.43 5.65 -8.48
C LYS A 181 -6.01 5.59 -7.02
N ASN A 182 -5.05 4.76 -6.67
CA ASN A 182 -4.67 4.47 -5.30
C ASN A 182 -3.52 5.35 -4.85
N ILE A 183 -3.82 6.30 -3.96
CA ILE A 183 -2.84 7.25 -3.46
C ILE A 183 -1.95 6.65 -2.38
N SER A 184 -2.33 5.52 -1.78
CA SER A 184 -1.56 4.94 -0.69
C SER A 184 -1.79 3.44 -0.54
N THR A 185 -0.70 2.66 -0.54
CA THR A 185 -0.71 1.27 -0.11
C THR A 185 0.21 1.10 1.09
N ILE A 186 -0.35 0.75 2.24
CA ILE A 186 0.39 0.61 3.51
C ILE A 186 0.27 -0.81 4.01
N VAL A 187 1.36 -1.36 4.55
CA VAL A 187 1.35 -2.66 5.21
C VAL A 187 1.50 -2.47 6.72
N VAL A 188 0.54 -2.98 7.49
CA VAL A 188 0.55 -2.95 8.95
C VAL A 188 0.84 -4.35 9.47
N VAL A 189 1.97 -4.50 10.16
CA VAL A 189 2.39 -5.80 10.69
C VAL A 189 2.03 -5.89 12.18
N GLY A 190 1.22 -6.88 12.52
CA GLY A 190 0.81 -7.21 13.88
C GLY A 190 1.60 -8.38 14.45
N TYR A 191 1.92 -8.32 15.74
CA TYR A 191 2.60 -9.39 16.47
C TYR A 191 1.65 -10.02 17.50
N ILE A 192 1.65 -11.35 17.58
CA ILE A 192 0.97 -12.10 18.64
C ILE A 192 1.95 -12.25 19.82
N SER A 193 1.54 -11.89 21.02
CA SER A 193 2.39 -11.96 22.22
C SER A 193 2.83 -13.40 22.54
N ASN A 194 4.05 -13.55 23.07
CA ASN A 194 4.68 -14.84 23.34
C ASN A 194 3.90 -15.73 24.33
N ASP A 195 3.12 -15.15 25.24
CA ASP A 195 2.35 -15.93 26.23
C ASP A 195 1.18 -16.69 25.58
N ILE A 196 0.56 -16.11 24.55
CA ILE A 196 -0.47 -16.79 23.75
C ILE A 196 0.16 -17.89 22.88
N GLN A 197 1.36 -17.64 22.33
CA GLN A 197 2.10 -18.64 21.57
C GLN A 197 2.48 -19.87 22.40
N ARG A 198 2.73 -19.72 23.71
CA ARG A 198 3.01 -20.86 24.61
C ARG A 198 1.75 -21.66 24.93
N LYS A 199 0.60 -21.00 25.15
CA LYS A 199 -0.67 -21.67 25.45
C LYS A 199 -1.19 -22.50 24.27
N LEU A 200 -0.98 -22.02 23.05
CA LEU A 200 -1.30 -22.75 21.80
C LEU A 200 -0.34 -23.90 21.48
N LYS A 201 0.81 -24.01 22.17
CA LYS A 201 1.76 -25.14 22.03
C LYS A 201 1.50 -26.25 23.07
N SER A 202 0.61 -26.01 24.03
CA SER A 202 0.28 -26.95 25.11
C SER A 202 -1.08 -27.64 24.95
N GLU A 203 -1.79 -27.36 23.85
CA GLU A 203 -2.99 -28.08 23.37
C GLU A 203 -2.63 -28.88 22.12
#